data_AF-A0A3D2J8T2-F1
#
_entry.id   AF-A0A3D2J8T2-F1
#
_cell.length_a   1.000
_cell.length_b   1.000
_cell.length_c   1.000
_cell.angle_alpha   90.00
_cell.angle_beta   90.00
_cell.angle_gamma   90.00
#
_symmetry.space_group_name_H-M   'P 1'
#
loop_
_entity.id
_entity.type
_entity.pdbx_description
1 polymer ?
#
loop_
_entity_poly.entity_id
_entity_poly.type
_entity_poly.pdbx_seq_one_letter_code
_entity_poly.pdbx_strand_id
1 'polypeptide(L)'
;MSANTKTNSVSIVKILETVGRAVGGVVGTLYQAGRDTIEQVIRNILPFMAFISMVIGIILFTGIGNVIAHTLSPLASNIFGLLLISIICGIPFLSPILGPGAVIAQVVGTLLGVEIGLGHIPAQYALPALFAINSQVGCDFIPVGLALGEAEPETTEIGVPAVLLSRLITGPAAVVIAYVASIGMYAGVK
;
A
#
# COMPACT_ATOMS: atom_id res chain seq x y z
N MET A 1 38.46 38.42 -41.50
CA MET A 1 38.62 37.53 -40.32
C MET A 1 37.64 37.84 -39.16
N SER A 2 36.53 38.57 -39.36
CA SER A 2 35.67 39.08 -38.27
C SER A 2 34.25 38.45 -38.17
N ALA A 3 33.85 37.60 -39.12
CA ALA A 3 32.49 37.04 -39.15
C ALA A 3 32.31 35.73 -38.34
N ASN A 4 33.39 34.98 -38.07
CA ASN A 4 33.30 33.64 -37.45
C ASN A 4 33.14 33.68 -35.92
N THR A 5 33.54 34.78 -35.26
CA THR A 5 33.55 34.87 -33.79
C THR A 5 32.18 35.26 -33.20
N LYS A 6 31.34 36.01 -33.94
CA LYS A 6 30.00 36.43 -33.50
C LYS A 6 28.95 35.31 -33.58
N THR A 7 29.10 34.37 -34.51
CA THR A 7 28.18 33.24 -34.66
C THR A 7 28.30 32.24 -33.51
N ASN A 8 29.52 32.03 -33.00
CA ASN A 8 29.78 31.10 -31.88
C ASN A 8 29.26 31.60 -30.53
N SER A 9 29.34 32.91 -30.25
CA SER A 9 28.83 33.47 -28.99
C SER A 9 27.30 33.43 -28.90
N VAL A 10 26.59 33.68 -30.01
CA VAL A 10 25.12 33.59 -30.08
C VAL A 10 24.63 32.15 -29.89
N SER A 11 25.39 31.15 -30.35
CA SER A 11 25.05 29.74 -30.18
C SER A 11 25.19 29.28 -28.72
N ILE A 12 26.27 29.67 -28.03
CA ILE A 12 26.50 29.32 -26.62
C ILE A 12 25.45 29.95 -25.70
N VAL A 13 25.06 31.20 -25.96
CA VAL A 13 24.01 31.89 -25.16
C VAL A 13 22.66 31.18 -25.30
N LYS A 14 22.28 30.73 -26.50
CA LYS A 14 21.04 29.96 -26.71
C LYS A 14 21.05 28.60 -26.02
N ILE A 15 22.20 27.92 -25.97
CA ILE A 15 22.34 26.64 -25.26
C ILE A 15 22.18 26.86 -23.76
N LEU A 16 22.83 27.88 -23.20
CA LEU A 16 22.70 28.23 -21.78
C LEU A 16 21.27 28.63 -21.40
N GLU A 17 20.57 29.38 -22.26
CA GLU A 17 19.17 29.75 -22.05
C GLU A 17 18.24 28.51 -22.08
N THR A 18 18.49 27.59 -23.02
CA THR A 18 17.71 26.35 -23.14
C THR A 18 17.93 25.43 -21.94
N VAL A 19 19.18 25.28 -21.51
CA VAL A 19 19.54 24.50 -20.32
C VAL A 19 18.99 25.16 -19.06
N GLY A 20 19.10 26.48 -18.90
CA GLY A 20 18.56 27.21 -17.77
C GLY A 20 17.04 27.07 -17.64
N ARG A 21 16.31 27.16 -18.77
CA ARG A 21 14.86 26.91 -18.81
C ARG A 21 14.49 25.47 -18.49
N ALA A 22 15.23 24.49 -19.03
CA ALA A 22 14.99 23.08 -18.77
C ALA A 22 15.24 22.73 -17.30
N VAL A 23 16.36 23.18 -16.73
CA VAL A 23 16.70 22.98 -15.32
C VAL A 23 15.70 23.70 -14.42
N GLY A 24 15.33 24.95 -14.74
CA GLY A 24 14.31 25.70 -13.98
C GLY A 24 12.94 25.00 -13.99
N GLY A 25 12.54 24.42 -15.12
CA GLY A 25 11.31 23.63 -15.22
C GLY A 25 11.34 22.38 -14.33
N VAL A 26 12.40 21.58 -14.41
CA VAL A 26 12.55 20.36 -13.60
C VAL A 26 12.61 20.68 -12.11
N VAL A 27 13.43 21.67 -11.71
CA VAL A 27 13.54 22.09 -10.30
C VAL A 27 12.21 22.65 -9.79
N GLY A 28 11.50 23.42 -10.60
CA GLY A 28 10.18 23.94 -10.27
C GLY A 28 9.16 22.83 -10.03
N THR A 29 9.10 21.83 -10.92
CA THR A 29 8.21 20.67 -10.77
C THR A 29 8.56 19.86 -9.51
N LEU A 30 9.83 19.58 -9.26
CA LEU A 30 10.26 18.86 -8.06
C LEU A 30 9.94 19.63 -6.78
N TYR A 31 10.13 20.95 -6.77
CA TYR A 31 9.81 21.79 -5.61
C TYR A 31 8.31 21.83 -5.35
N GLN A 32 7.48 21.95 -6.38
CA GLN A 32 6.02 21.91 -6.22
C GLN A 32 5.52 20.54 -5.77
N ALA A 33 6.00 19.45 -6.39
CA ALA A 33 5.68 18.09 -5.95
C ALA A 33 6.06 17.87 -4.47
N GLY A 34 7.19 18.42 -4.03
CA GLY A 34 7.58 18.42 -2.62
C GLY A 34 6.59 19.15 -1.73
N ARG A 35 6.13 20.34 -2.12
CA ARG A 35 5.12 21.12 -1.37
C ARG A 35 3.78 20.38 -1.30
N ASP A 36 3.30 19.86 -2.42
CA ASP A 36 2.05 19.11 -2.48
C ASP A 36 2.11 17.86 -1.60
N THR A 37 3.26 17.17 -1.60
CA THR A 37 3.50 16.01 -0.73
C THR A 37 3.43 16.40 0.76
N ILE A 38 4.11 17.47 1.16
CA ILE A 38 4.08 17.95 2.55
C ILE A 38 2.65 18.31 2.97
N GLU A 39 1.92 19.01 2.10
CA GLU A 39 0.52 19.37 2.36
C GLU A 39 -0.37 18.13 2.51
N GLN A 40 -0.19 17.13 1.65
CA GLN A 40 -0.90 15.84 1.74
C GLN A 40 -0.58 15.09 3.04
N VAL A 41 0.69 15.07 3.45
CA VAL A 41 1.12 14.43 4.70
C VAL A 41 0.48 15.11 5.90
N ILE A 42 0.54 16.45 5.96
CA ILE A 42 0.07 17.22 7.11
C ILE A 42 -1.45 17.21 7.21
N ARG A 43 -2.17 17.39 6.10
CA ARG A 43 -3.63 17.53 6.13
C ARG A 43 -4.38 16.21 6.16
N ASN A 44 -3.81 15.15 5.60
CA ASN A 44 -4.54 13.90 5.39
C ASN A 44 -3.89 12.72 6.11
N ILE A 45 -2.58 12.49 5.92
CA ILE A 45 -1.90 11.30 6.46
C ILE A 45 -1.76 11.36 7.99
N LEU A 46 -1.21 12.45 8.53
CA LEU A 46 -0.99 12.57 9.98
C LEU A 46 -2.30 12.52 10.78
N PRO A 47 -3.39 13.20 10.40
CA PRO A 47 -4.68 13.07 11.08
C PRO A 47 -5.24 11.64 11.05
N PHE A 48 -5.13 10.94 9.92
CA PHE A 48 -5.55 9.55 9.81
C PHE A 48 -4.71 8.63 10.73
N MET A 49 -3.38 8.79 10.72
CA MET A 49 -2.49 8.01 11.60
C MET A 49 -2.78 8.27 13.09
N ALA A 50 -3.08 9.51 13.47
CA ALA A 50 -3.46 9.85 14.84
C ALA A 50 -4.79 9.17 15.23
N PHE A 51 -5.78 9.18 14.34
CA PHE A 51 -7.05 8.47 14.55
C PHE A 51 -6.85 6.96 14.73
N ILE A 52 -6.06 6.32 13.86
CA ILE A 52 -5.76 4.89 13.96
C ILE A 52 -5.01 4.57 15.26
N SER A 53 -4.05 5.41 15.64
CA SER A 53 -3.31 5.25 16.90
C SER A 53 -4.22 5.33 18.13
N MET A 54 -5.21 6.24 18.11
CA MET A 54 -6.22 6.34 19.15
C MET A 54 -7.08 5.07 19.21
N VAL A 55 -7.57 4.59 18.06
CA VAL A 55 -8.38 3.35 17.99
C VAL A 55 -7.59 2.16 18.54
N ILE A 56 -6.32 1.99 18.13
CA ILE A 56 -5.44 0.94 18.66
C ILE A 56 -5.24 1.11 20.17
N GLY A 57 -5.00 2.34 20.64
CA GLY A 57 -4.86 2.62 22.07
C GLY A 57 -6.09 2.20 22.88
N ILE A 58 -7.30 2.47 22.37
CA ILE A 58 -8.55 2.02 22.98
C ILE A 58 -8.66 0.50 22.94
N ILE A 59 -8.34 -0.16 21.82
CA ILE A 59 -8.40 -1.63 21.68
C ILE A 59 -7.47 -2.32 22.68
N LEU A 60 -6.25 -1.80 22.85
CA LEU A 60 -5.27 -2.31 23.79
C LEU A 60 -5.69 -2.08 25.24
N PHE A 61 -6.17 -0.87 25.57
CA PHE A 61 -6.61 -0.52 26.92
C PHE A 61 -7.87 -1.29 27.37
N THR A 62 -8.82 -1.50 26.45
CA THR A 62 -10.09 -2.21 26.74
C THR A 62 -9.93 -3.73 26.82
N GLY A 63 -8.79 -4.29 26.40
CA GLY A 63 -8.57 -5.73 26.34
C GLY A 63 -9.36 -6.45 25.24
N ILE A 64 -10.13 -5.72 24.42
CA ILE A 64 -10.77 -6.27 23.20
C ILE A 64 -9.69 -6.83 22.25
N GLY A 65 -8.52 -6.18 22.20
CA GLY A 65 -7.36 -6.66 21.45
C GLY A 65 -6.95 -8.07 21.87
N ASN A 66 -7.04 -8.43 23.16
CA ASN A 66 -6.70 -9.77 23.65
C ASN A 66 -7.71 -10.83 23.17
N VAL A 67 -8.99 -10.49 23.07
CA VAL A 67 -10.03 -11.40 22.55
C VAL A 67 -9.85 -11.63 21.05
N ILE A 68 -9.57 -10.56 20.31
CA ILE A 68 -9.29 -10.62 18.88
C ILE A 68 -7.99 -11.40 18.64
N ALA A 69 -6.93 -11.14 19.41
CA ALA A 69 -5.67 -11.88 19.34
C ALA A 69 -5.85 -13.36 19.69
N HIS A 70 -6.59 -13.70 20.75
CA HIS A 70 -6.87 -15.11 21.08
C HIS A 70 -7.62 -15.86 19.97
N THR A 71 -8.41 -15.15 19.17
CA THR A 71 -9.18 -15.73 18.06
C THR A 71 -8.38 -15.77 16.76
N LEU A 72 -7.57 -14.73 16.48
CA LEU A 72 -6.80 -14.57 15.25
C LEU A 72 -5.40 -15.19 15.31
N SER A 73 -4.72 -15.20 16.46
CA SER A 73 -3.39 -15.81 16.61
C SER A 73 -3.36 -17.30 16.23
N PRO A 74 -4.35 -18.13 16.58
CA PRO A 74 -4.40 -19.52 16.12
C PRO A 74 -4.55 -19.64 14.60
N LEU A 75 -5.32 -18.74 13.98
CA LEU A 75 -5.52 -18.67 12.53
C LEU A 75 -4.26 -18.16 11.82
N ALA A 76 -3.55 -17.20 12.39
CA ALA A 76 -2.36 -16.61 11.81
C ALA A 76 -1.08 -17.45 12.02
N SER A 77 -1.11 -18.43 12.92
CA SER A 77 0.02 -19.30 13.24
C SER A 77 0.15 -20.53 12.34
N ASN A 78 -0.66 -20.64 11.29
CA ASN A 78 -0.58 -21.71 10.31
C ASN A 78 -1.02 -21.24 8.92
N ILE A 79 -0.53 -21.91 7.88
CA ILE A 79 -0.81 -21.52 6.50
C ILE A 79 -2.30 -21.58 6.15
N PHE A 80 -3.05 -22.55 6.67
CA PHE A 80 -4.47 -22.70 6.35
C PHE A 80 -5.32 -21.56 6.91
N GLY A 81 -5.01 -21.10 8.12
CA GLY A 81 -5.70 -19.94 8.69
C GLY A 81 -5.30 -18.63 8.01
N LEU A 82 -4.06 -18.49 7.53
CA LEU A 82 -3.65 -17.35 6.69
C LEU A 82 -4.37 -17.34 5.33
N LEU A 83 -4.59 -18.51 4.72
CA LEU A 83 -5.42 -18.62 3.50
C LEU A 83 -6.87 -18.23 3.76
N LEU A 84 -7.42 -18.62 4.90
CA LEU A 84 -8.78 -18.24 5.30
C LEU A 84 -8.89 -16.73 5.55
N ILE A 85 -7.92 -16.13 6.24
CA ILE A 85 -7.82 -14.66 6.40
C ILE A 85 -7.75 -13.99 5.03
N SER A 86 -6.96 -14.51 4.10
CA SER A 86 -6.86 -13.98 2.73
C SER A 86 -8.18 -14.00 1.98
N ILE A 87 -8.94 -15.09 2.08
CA ILE A 87 -10.26 -15.18 1.44
C ILE A 87 -11.20 -14.15 2.06
N ILE A 88 -11.25 -14.05 3.39
CA ILE A 88 -12.09 -13.08 4.09
C ILE A 88 -11.70 -11.65 3.66
N CYS A 89 -10.43 -11.29 3.78
CA CYS A 89 -9.92 -9.99 3.35
C CYS A 89 -10.06 -9.74 1.85
N GLY A 90 -10.24 -10.78 1.04
CA GLY A 90 -10.45 -10.72 -0.41
C GLY A 90 -11.90 -10.50 -0.85
N ILE A 91 -12.88 -10.60 0.05
CA ILE A 91 -14.30 -10.45 -0.31
C ILE A 91 -14.60 -9.00 -0.71
N PRO A 92 -15.05 -8.74 -1.96
CA PRO A 92 -15.28 -7.39 -2.48
C PRO A 92 -16.26 -6.54 -1.66
N PHE A 93 -17.23 -7.19 -1.00
CA PHE A 93 -18.28 -6.54 -0.22
C PHE A 93 -17.84 -6.01 1.15
N LEU A 94 -16.66 -6.41 1.64
CA LEU A 94 -16.15 -5.90 2.92
C LEU A 94 -15.61 -4.47 2.76
N SER A 95 -15.07 -4.10 1.59
CA SER A 95 -14.51 -2.75 1.37
C SER A 95 -15.56 -1.61 1.44
N PRO A 96 -16.80 -1.75 0.90
CA PRO A 96 -17.83 -0.72 1.02
C PRO A 96 -18.50 -0.65 2.41
N ILE A 97 -18.65 -1.78 3.11
CA ILE A 97 -19.45 -1.86 4.34
C ILE A 97 -18.66 -1.41 5.59
N LEU A 98 -17.34 -1.54 5.57
CA LEU A 98 -16.51 -1.37 6.77
C LEU A 98 -15.82 0.01 6.88
N GLY A 99 -16.18 0.96 6.02
CA GLY A 99 -15.32 2.12 5.76
C GLY A 99 -14.09 1.70 4.94
N PRO A 100 -13.19 2.64 4.55
CA PRO A 100 -12.12 2.38 3.57
C PRO A 100 -11.51 1.01 3.82
N GLY A 101 -11.55 0.10 2.83
CA GLY A 101 -11.25 -1.34 3.01
C GLY A 101 -9.92 -1.64 3.74
N ALA A 102 -9.05 -0.64 3.82
CA ALA A 102 -7.90 -0.54 4.70
C ALA A 102 -8.20 -0.76 6.21
N VAL A 103 -9.38 -0.49 6.77
CA VAL A 103 -9.57 -0.49 8.24
C VAL A 103 -9.40 -1.87 8.86
N ILE A 104 -10.00 -2.93 8.30
CA ILE A 104 -9.79 -4.30 8.82
C ILE A 104 -8.34 -4.74 8.60
N ALA A 105 -7.79 -4.54 7.40
CA ALA A 105 -6.41 -4.88 7.11
C ALA A 105 -5.43 -4.16 8.07
N GLN A 106 -5.73 -2.89 8.39
CA GLN A 106 -4.94 -2.07 9.30
C GLN A 106 -5.07 -2.55 10.74
N VAL A 107 -6.28 -2.79 11.24
CA VAL A 107 -6.50 -3.22 12.62
C VAL A 107 -5.96 -4.64 12.83
N VAL A 108 -6.32 -5.59 11.97
CA VAL A 108 -5.84 -6.97 12.04
C VAL A 108 -4.33 -7.03 11.83
N GLY A 109 -3.80 -6.29 10.86
CA GLY A 109 -2.37 -6.22 10.58
C GLY A 109 -1.56 -5.65 11.74
N THR A 110 -2.08 -4.61 12.41
CA THR A 110 -1.42 -4.04 13.59
C THR A 110 -1.41 -5.05 14.74
N LEU A 111 -2.53 -5.72 15.01
CA LEU A 111 -2.61 -6.76 16.05
C LEU A 111 -1.70 -7.95 15.74
N LEU A 112 -1.69 -8.45 14.50
CA LEU A 112 -0.78 -9.52 14.09
C LEU A 112 0.69 -9.10 14.25
N GLY A 113 1.03 -7.87 13.84
CA GLY A 113 2.38 -7.33 13.97
C GLY A 113 2.84 -7.26 15.43
N VAL A 114 1.95 -6.87 16.35
CA VAL A 114 2.22 -6.89 17.79
C VAL A 114 2.43 -8.32 18.30
N GLU A 115 1.56 -9.26 17.94
CA GLU A 115 1.66 -10.67 18.38
C GLU A 115 2.91 -11.38 17.83
N ILE A 116 3.33 -11.05 16.60
CA ILE A 116 4.61 -11.48 16.04
C ILE A 116 5.78 -10.86 16.82
N GLY A 117 5.70 -9.56 17.12
CA GLY A 117 6.73 -8.84 17.89
C GLY A 117 6.88 -9.35 19.33
N LEU A 118 5.78 -9.83 19.93
CA LEU A 118 5.76 -10.47 21.25
C LEU A 118 6.19 -11.94 21.23
N GLY A 119 6.36 -12.55 20.05
CA GLY A 119 6.78 -13.94 19.88
C GLY A 119 5.66 -14.98 20.04
N HIS A 120 4.39 -14.56 20.14
CA HIS A 120 3.25 -15.48 20.17
C HIS A 120 2.99 -16.13 18.81
N ILE A 121 3.32 -15.43 17.72
CA ILE A 121 3.27 -15.94 16.35
C ILE A 121 4.71 -16.06 15.82
N PRO A 122 5.12 -17.22 15.29
CA PRO A 122 6.45 -17.38 14.71
C PRO A 122 6.73 -16.35 13.59
N ALA A 123 7.90 -15.71 13.63
CA ALA A 123 8.28 -14.64 12.68
C ALA A 123 8.25 -15.07 11.20
N GLN A 124 8.43 -16.36 10.91
CA GLN A 124 8.28 -16.92 9.56
C GLN A 124 6.91 -16.67 8.92
N TYR A 125 5.88 -16.39 9.72
CA TYR A 125 4.54 -16.08 9.24
C TYR A 125 4.33 -14.60 8.91
N ALA A 126 5.28 -13.71 9.22
CA ALA A 126 5.13 -12.28 8.96
C ALA A 126 4.91 -11.96 7.47
N LEU A 127 5.70 -12.57 6.59
CA LEU A 127 5.57 -12.37 5.14
C LEU A 127 4.23 -12.91 4.60
N PRO A 128 3.83 -14.17 4.81
CA PRO A 128 2.53 -14.64 4.34
C PRO A 128 1.34 -13.94 5.01
N ALA A 129 1.47 -13.52 6.28
CA ALA A 129 0.46 -12.72 6.96
C ALA A 129 0.23 -11.36 6.29
N LEU A 130 1.31 -10.69 5.85
CA LEU A 130 1.22 -9.42 5.14
C LEU A 130 0.35 -9.55 3.89
N PHE A 131 0.51 -10.63 3.12
CA PHE A 131 -0.31 -10.87 1.92
C PHE A 131 -1.73 -11.31 2.27
N ALA A 132 -1.93 -12.04 3.37
CA ALA A 132 -3.25 -12.47 3.80
C ALA A 132 -4.15 -11.26 4.10
N ILE A 133 -3.66 -10.33 4.92
CA ILE A 133 -4.44 -9.13 5.31
C ILE A 133 -4.60 -8.12 4.17
N ASN A 134 -3.71 -8.14 3.17
CA ASN A 134 -3.69 -7.18 2.05
C ASN A 134 -4.18 -7.76 0.72
N SER A 135 -5.11 -8.73 0.76
CA SER A 135 -5.60 -9.38 -0.45
C SER A 135 -6.25 -8.42 -1.47
N GLN A 136 -6.81 -7.29 -0.99
CA GLN A 136 -7.42 -6.24 -1.82
C GLN A 136 -6.49 -5.03 -2.10
N VAL A 137 -5.20 -5.13 -1.83
CA VAL A 137 -4.27 -4.01 -2.05
C VAL A 137 -4.38 -3.47 -3.48
N GLY A 138 -4.51 -2.15 -3.60
CA GLY A 138 -4.59 -1.46 -4.88
C GLY A 138 -5.96 -1.53 -5.58
N CYS A 139 -6.94 -2.27 -5.05
CA CYS A 139 -8.23 -2.45 -5.72
C CYS A 139 -9.08 -1.17 -5.74
N ASP A 140 -8.94 -0.31 -4.74
CA ASP A 140 -9.61 0.99 -4.67
C ASP A 140 -9.12 1.96 -5.78
N PHE A 141 -7.94 1.70 -6.36
CA PHE A 141 -7.41 2.48 -7.47
C PHE A 141 -7.91 2.02 -8.85
N ILE A 142 -8.59 0.87 -8.93
CA ILE A 142 -9.08 0.34 -10.22
C ILE A 142 -10.16 1.27 -10.81
N PRO A 143 -11.19 1.72 -10.07
CA PRO A 143 -12.15 2.69 -10.60
C PRO A 143 -11.48 4.01 -11.02
N VAL A 144 -10.52 4.49 -10.23
CA VAL A 144 -9.78 5.73 -10.53
C VAL A 144 -8.93 5.57 -11.78
N GLY A 145 -8.21 4.47 -11.94
CA GLY A 145 -7.37 4.18 -13.10
C GLY A 145 -8.19 4.05 -14.39
N LEU A 146 -9.34 3.39 -14.32
CA LEU A 146 -10.28 3.27 -15.45
C LEU A 146 -10.88 4.64 -15.82
N ALA A 147 -11.23 5.47 -14.83
CA ALA A 147 -11.72 6.82 -15.08
C ALA A 147 -10.65 7.73 -15.72
N LEU A 148 -9.40 7.69 -15.25
CA LEU A 148 -8.28 8.43 -15.84
C LEU A 148 -7.93 7.95 -17.25
N GLY A 149 -8.19 6.67 -17.56
CA GLY A 149 -8.01 6.09 -18.88
C GLY A 149 -9.17 6.35 -19.84
N GLU A 150 -10.15 7.18 -19.45
CA GLU A 150 -11.37 7.45 -20.23
C GLU A 150 -12.07 6.15 -20.68
N ALA A 151 -12.06 5.12 -19.82
CA ALA A 151 -12.62 3.82 -20.13
C ALA A 151 -14.13 3.92 -20.37
N GLU A 152 -14.62 3.12 -21.32
CA GLU A 152 -16.05 3.02 -21.60
C GLU A 152 -16.83 2.58 -20.34
N PRO A 153 -18.08 3.04 -20.14
CA PRO A 153 -18.89 2.68 -18.98
C PRO A 153 -19.01 1.16 -18.77
N GLU A 154 -19.21 0.40 -19.85
CA GLU A 154 -19.31 -1.06 -19.82
C GLU A 154 -18.01 -1.72 -19.32
N THR A 155 -16.85 -1.17 -19.71
CA THR A 155 -15.54 -1.64 -19.24
C THR A 155 -15.38 -1.39 -17.74
N THR A 156 -15.90 -0.29 -17.23
CA THR A 156 -15.84 0.03 -15.80
C THR A 156 -16.78 -0.85 -14.98
N GLU A 157 -18.01 -1.04 -15.46
CA GLU A 157 -19.04 -1.88 -14.82
C GLU A 157 -18.63 -3.35 -14.72
N ILE A 158 -17.92 -3.88 -15.72
CA ILE A 158 -17.44 -5.27 -15.72
C ILE A 158 -16.05 -5.39 -15.11
N GLY A 159 -15.15 -4.45 -15.41
CA GLY A 159 -13.74 -4.49 -15.03
C GLY A 159 -13.52 -4.36 -13.52
N VAL A 160 -14.24 -3.46 -12.85
CA VAL A 160 -14.11 -3.25 -11.40
C VAL A 160 -14.48 -4.52 -10.63
N PRO A 161 -15.67 -5.14 -10.83
CA PRO A 161 -16.01 -6.41 -10.18
C PRO A 161 -15.09 -7.56 -10.57
N ALA A 162 -14.65 -7.64 -11.84
CA ALA A 162 -13.75 -8.71 -12.30
C ALA A 162 -12.42 -8.69 -11.55
N VAL A 163 -11.81 -7.50 -11.38
CA VAL A 163 -10.55 -7.37 -10.62
C VAL A 163 -10.77 -7.71 -9.16
N LEU A 164 -11.84 -7.23 -8.53
CA LEU A 164 -12.14 -7.52 -7.13
C LEU A 164 -12.35 -9.03 -6.89
N LEU A 165 -13.08 -9.71 -7.77
CA LEU A 165 -13.27 -11.17 -7.68
C LEU A 165 -11.97 -11.94 -7.94
N SER A 166 -11.11 -11.45 -8.83
CA SER A 166 -9.79 -12.09 -9.07
C SER A 166 -8.92 -12.13 -7.81
N ARG A 167 -9.14 -11.24 -6.83
CA ARG A 167 -8.43 -11.23 -5.55
C ARG A 167 -8.77 -12.39 -4.64
N LEU A 168 -9.94 -13.01 -4.80
CA LEU A 168 -10.28 -14.25 -4.09
C LEU A 168 -9.38 -15.43 -4.50
N ILE A 169 -8.74 -15.35 -5.67
CA ILE A 169 -7.81 -16.37 -6.16
C ILE A 169 -6.36 -15.90 -5.98
N THR A 170 -6.06 -14.69 -6.44
CA THR A 170 -4.69 -14.15 -6.42
C THR A 170 -4.20 -13.83 -5.00
N GLY A 171 -5.09 -13.49 -4.06
CA GLY A 171 -4.77 -13.30 -2.64
C GLY A 171 -4.23 -14.58 -2.00
N PRO A 172 -5.00 -15.69 -1.98
CA PRO A 172 -4.51 -16.95 -1.43
C PRO A 172 -3.27 -17.48 -2.14
N ALA A 173 -3.18 -17.31 -3.46
CA ALA A 173 -1.97 -17.65 -4.21
C ALA A 173 -0.75 -16.86 -3.72
N ALA A 174 -0.90 -15.55 -3.49
CA ALA A 174 0.17 -14.71 -2.94
C ALA A 174 0.60 -15.15 -1.53
N VAL A 175 -0.34 -15.58 -0.68
CA VAL A 175 -0.04 -16.15 0.64
C VAL A 175 0.83 -17.41 0.52
N VAL A 176 0.49 -18.32 -0.39
CA VAL A 176 1.29 -19.54 -0.61
C VAL A 176 2.70 -19.19 -1.10
N ILE A 177 2.81 -18.28 -2.08
CA ILE A 177 4.10 -17.83 -2.60
C ILE A 177 4.94 -17.19 -1.49
N ALA A 178 4.32 -16.33 -0.68
CA ALA A 178 4.95 -15.66 0.45
C ALA A 178 5.40 -16.64 1.54
N TYR A 179 4.62 -17.70 1.80
CA TYR A 179 4.99 -18.75 2.74
C TYR A 179 6.22 -19.53 2.26
N VAL A 180 6.27 -19.88 0.97
CA VAL A 180 7.44 -20.55 0.39
C VAL A 180 8.66 -19.62 0.41
N ALA A 181 8.47 -18.34 0.08
CA ALA A 181 9.53 -17.34 0.11
C ALA A 181 10.05 -17.05 1.53
N SER A 182 9.24 -17.29 2.58
CA SER A 182 9.66 -17.06 3.97
C SER A 182 10.53 -18.19 4.55
N ILE A 183 10.63 -19.33 3.86
CA ILE A 183 11.50 -20.44 4.27
C ILE A 183 12.95 -19.96 4.31
N GLY A 184 13.59 -20.09 5.47
CA GLY A 184 14.99 -19.71 5.67
C GLY A 184 15.23 -18.23 5.97
N MET A 185 14.23 -17.34 5.83
CA MET A 185 14.39 -15.91 6.17
C MET A 185 14.66 -15.67 7.66
N TYR A 186 14.18 -16.56 8.54
CA TYR A 186 14.22 -16.39 9.99
C TYR A 186 14.99 -17.49 10.72
N ALA A 187 15.82 -18.27 10.01
CA ALA A 187 16.57 -19.41 10.57
C ALA A 187 17.60 -19.02 11.67
N GLY A 188 17.87 -17.73 11.86
CA GLY A 188 18.77 -17.20 12.90
C GLY A 188 18.08 -16.56 14.10
N VAL A 189 16.74 -16.51 14.15
CA VAL A 189 16.00 -15.92 15.27
C VAL A 189 15.66 -17.04 16.25
N LYS A 190 16.37 -17.06 17.39
CA LYS A 190 16.06 -17.90 18.55
C LYS A 190 14.99 -17.28 19.42
#